data_AF-A0A0D9WIQ2-F1
#
_entry.id   AF-A0A0D9WIQ2-F1
#
_cell.length_a   1.000
_cell.length_b   1.000
_cell.length_c   1.000
_cell.angle_alpha   90.00
_cell.angle_beta   90.00
_cell.angle_gamma   90.00
#
_symmetry.space_group_name_H-M   'P 1'
#
loop_
_entity.id
_entity.type
_entity.pdbx_description
1 polymer ?
#
loop_
_entity_poly.entity_id
_entity_poly.type
_entity_poly.pdbx_seq_one_letter_code
_entity_poly.pdbx_strand_id
1 'polypeptide(L)'
;MKKDTESIALKVFLRIFEIAPGAKQMFSFLRDSGDDVAPLQNHPKLKSHAVTVFACESATQLRKTGDVEVRTATLKRLGATHVKAGVADAHFEVVKTALLDTIKDAVPEMWSPEMKEAWEEAYDQLAAAIKEEMKKAAST
;
A
#
# COMPACT_ATOMS: atom_id res chain seq x y z
N MET A 1 11.84 16.10 0.08
CA MET A 1 11.97 14.63 -0.04
C MET A 1 11.12 13.87 0.98
N LYS A 2 11.38 13.91 2.31
CA LYS A 2 10.54 13.14 3.27
C LYS A 2 9.05 13.52 3.25
N LYS A 3 8.74 14.82 3.21
CA LYS A 3 7.35 15.32 3.10
C LYS A 3 6.64 14.85 1.83
N ASP A 4 7.38 14.62 0.75
CA ASP A 4 6.80 14.21 -0.54
C ASP A 4 6.39 12.73 -0.50
N THR A 5 7.20 11.87 0.12
CA THR A 5 6.88 10.45 0.31
C THR A 5 5.67 10.24 1.22
N GLU A 6 5.57 11.00 2.32
CA GLU A 6 4.39 10.93 3.22
C GLU A 6 3.11 11.37 2.51
N SER A 7 3.20 12.43 1.69
CA SER A 7 2.09 12.93 0.88
C SER A 7 1.64 11.92 -0.18
N ILE A 8 2.59 11.30 -0.90
CA ILE A 8 2.30 10.27 -1.90
C ILE A 8 1.68 9.03 -1.25
N ALA A 9 2.27 8.55 -0.14
CA ALA A 9 1.73 7.42 0.60
C ALA A 9 0.28 7.67 1.05
N LEU A 10 0.00 8.87 1.58
CA LEU A 10 -1.35 9.25 1.97
C LEU A 10 -2.31 9.28 0.77
N LYS A 11 -1.89 9.83 -0.37
CA LYS A 11 -2.70 9.88 -1.59
C LYS A 11 -3.15 8.49 -2.06
N VAL A 12 -2.29 7.47 -1.95
CA VAL A 12 -2.70 6.10 -2.28
C VAL A 12 -3.86 5.64 -1.41
N PHE A 13 -3.82 5.89 -0.09
CA PHE A 13 -4.93 5.52 0.80
C PHE A 13 -6.22 6.29 0.53
N LEU A 14 -6.12 7.58 0.22
CA LEU A 14 -7.31 8.35 -0.18
C LEU A 14 -7.92 7.78 -1.46
N ARG A 15 -7.09 7.44 -2.46
CA ARG A 15 -7.52 6.80 -3.71
C ARG A 15 -8.14 5.41 -3.47
N ILE A 16 -7.60 4.62 -2.55
CA ILE A 16 -8.21 3.34 -2.12
C ILE A 16 -9.64 3.57 -1.60
N PHE A 17 -9.86 4.60 -0.78
CA PHE A 17 -11.18 4.91 -0.23
C PHE A 17 -12.14 5.51 -1.25
N GLU A 18 -11.64 6.15 -2.29
CA GLU A 18 -12.44 6.57 -3.44
C GLU A 18 -12.90 5.37 -4.29
N ILE A 19 -12.00 4.42 -4.57
CA ILE A 19 -12.28 3.22 -5.38
C ILE A 19 -13.16 2.23 -4.60
N ALA A 20 -12.88 2.04 -3.31
CA ALA A 20 -13.57 1.09 -2.44
C ALA A 20 -13.88 1.74 -1.07
N PRO A 21 -14.97 2.52 -0.94
CA PRO A 21 -15.33 3.19 0.31
C PRO A 21 -15.44 2.26 1.52
N GLY A 22 -15.89 1.01 1.29
CA GLY A 22 -15.99 -0.02 2.32
C GLY A 22 -14.67 -0.38 3.00
N ALA A 23 -13.52 -0.14 2.34
CA ALA A 23 -12.20 -0.39 2.93
C ALA A 23 -11.94 0.46 4.18
N LYS A 24 -12.63 1.61 4.35
CA LYS A 24 -12.54 2.44 5.56
C LYS A 24 -12.93 1.68 6.82
N GLN A 25 -13.88 0.75 6.75
CA GLN A 25 -14.36 -0.02 7.91
C GLN A 25 -13.30 -0.97 8.48
N MET A 26 -12.30 -1.32 7.66
CA MET A 26 -11.15 -2.14 8.06
C MET A 26 -10.18 -1.36 8.97
N PHE A 27 -10.23 -0.04 8.94
CA PHE A 27 -9.47 0.83 9.82
C PHE A 27 -10.32 1.20 11.03
N SER A 28 -10.04 0.61 12.18
CA SER A 28 -10.80 0.86 13.42
C SER A 28 -10.85 2.35 13.78
N PHE A 29 -9.81 3.12 13.44
CA PHE A 29 -9.74 4.56 13.67
C PHE A 29 -10.49 5.42 12.65
N LEU A 30 -11.07 4.83 11.60
CA LEU A 30 -11.87 5.52 10.57
C LEU A 30 -13.35 5.11 10.58
N ARG A 31 -13.75 4.21 11.48
CA ARG A 31 -15.10 3.62 11.46
C ARG A 31 -16.22 4.67 11.60
N ASP A 32 -15.94 5.78 12.28
CA ASP A 32 -16.88 6.87 12.52
C ASP A 32 -16.67 8.07 11.58
N SER A 33 -15.77 7.98 10.59
CA SER A 33 -15.35 9.12 9.75
C SER A 33 -16.29 9.45 8.58
N GLY A 34 -17.39 8.70 8.41
CA GLY A 34 -18.33 8.89 7.30
C GLY A 34 -17.72 8.63 5.91
N ASP A 35 -18.47 9.01 4.87
CA ASP A 35 -18.09 8.71 3.48
C ASP A 35 -17.12 9.72 2.86
N ASP A 36 -16.95 10.89 3.45
CA ASP A 36 -16.05 11.94 2.94
C ASP A 36 -14.56 11.61 3.23
N VAL A 37 -13.73 11.70 2.19
CA VAL A 37 -12.27 11.50 2.27
C VAL A 37 -11.51 12.81 2.52
N ALA A 38 -12.13 13.98 2.31
CA ALA A 38 -11.49 15.28 2.52
C ALA A 38 -10.99 15.49 3.96
N PRO A 39 -11.73 15.11 5.03
CA PRO A 39 -11.24 15.19 6.41
C PRO A 39 -10.04 14.26 6.67
N LEU A 40 -9.90 13.19 5.90
CA LEU A 40 -8.88 12.17 6.10
C LEU A 40 -7.48 12.64 5.67
N GLN A 41 -7.39 13.68 4.83
CA GLN A 41 -6.13 14.29 4.41
C GLN A 41 -5.28 14.78 5.59
N ASN A 42 -5.90 15.09 6.73
CA ASN A 42 -5.21 15.54 7.93
C ASN A 42 -5.25 14.53 9.08
N HIS A 43 -5.75 13.30 8.84
CA HIS A 43 -5.93 12.32 9.90
C HIS A 43 -4.58 11.72 10.34
N PRO A 44 -4.12 11.95 11.58
CA PRO A 44 -2.76 11.62 12.01
C PRO A 44 -2.47 10.12 12.01
N LYS A 45 -3.46 9.30 12.40
CA LYS A 45 -3.31 7.82 12.37
C LYS A 45 -3.26 7.27 10.95
N LEU A 46 -3.96 7.91 10.00
CA LEU A 46 -3.93 7.48 8.60
C LEU A 46 -2.57 7.81 7.99
N LYS A 47 -2.04 9.01 8.23
CA LYS A 47 -0.68 9.40 7.81
C LYS A 47 0.36 8.43 8.36
N SER A 48 0.32 8.14 9.67
CA SER A 48 1.25 7.19 10.28
C SER A 48 1.14 5.78 9.69
N HIS A 49 -0.08 5.32 9.43
CA HIS A 49 -0.29 4.01 8.78
C HIS A 49 0.23 3.99 7.35
N ALA A 50 -0.09 5.00 6.54
CA ALA A 50 0.37 5.12 5.17
C ALA A 50 1.89 5.12 5.08
N VAL A 51 2.56 5.90 5.94
CA VAL A 51 4.02 5.89 6.03
C VAL A 51 4.53 4.53 6.46
N THR A 52 3.87 3.80 7.36
CA THR A 52 4.33 2.46 7.77
C THR A 52 4.24 1.45 6.63
N VAL A 53 3.17 1.50 5.83
CA VAL A 53 2.98 0.60 4.68
C VAL A 53 3.95 0.93 3.54
N PHE A 54 4.15 2.22 3.26
CA PHE A 54 5.05 2.69 2.21
C PHE A 54 6.49 2.95 2.66
N ALA A 55 6.79 2.79 3.95
CA ALA A 55 8.15 2.66 4.48
C ALA A 55 8.69 1.28 4.10
N CYS A 56 8.81 1.08 2.80
CA CYS A 56 9.42 -0.08 2.23
C CYS A 56 10.93 0.08 2.45
N GLU A 57 11.48 -0.66 3.43
CA GLU A 57 12.92 -0.87 3.57
C GLU A 57 13.56 -1.19 2.20
N SER A 58 12.83 -1.91 1.36
CA SER A 58 13.10 -2.23 -0.04
C SER A 58 13.44 -1.04 -0.92
N ALA A 59 12.71 0.08 -0.84
CA ALA A 59 13.04 1.27 -1.66
C ALA A 59 14.34 1.93 -1.19
N THR A 60 14.64 1.84 0.11
CA THR A 60 15.92 2.30 0.66
C THR A 60 17.06 1.33 0.35
N GLN A 61 16.80 0.02 0.34
CA GLN A 61 17.73 -1.01 -0.10
C GLN A 61 18.05 -0.84 -1.58
N LEU A 62 17.05 -0.83 -2.47
CA LEU A 62 17.24 -0.63 -3.91
C LEU A 62 18.13 0.59 -4.19
N ARG A 63 17.88 1.72 -3.51
CA ARG A 63 18.72 2.92 -3.65
C ARG A 63 20.17 2.73 -3.17
N LYS A 64 20.40 1.89 -2.16
CA LYS A 64 21.71 1.70 -1.53
C LYS A 64 22.51 0.53 -2.11
N THR A 65 21.85 -0.55 -2.49
CA THR A 65 22.46 -1.84 -2.83
C THR A 65 22.16 -2.26 -4.28
N GLY A 66 21.23 -1.61 -4.98
CA GLY A 66 20.80 -2.02 -6.32
C GLY A 66 20.00 -3.33 -6.32
N ASP A 67 19.66 -3.85 -5.14
CA ASP A 67 18.98 -5.12 -4.93
C ASP A 67 17.93 -4.97 -3.81
N VAL A 68 16.88 -5.77 -3.85
CA VAL A 68 15.77 -5.73 -2.91
C VAL A 68 15.61 -7.10 -2.26
N GLU A 69 16.04 -7.20 -1.00
CA GLU A 69 15.70 -8.32 -0.14
C GLU A 69 14.70 -7.86 0.92
N VAL A 70 13.42 -8.14 0.68
CA VAL A 70 12.41 -7.99 1.74
C VAL A 70 12.71 -9.05 2.79
N ARG A 71 13.24 -8.63 3.95
CA ARG A 71 13.57 -9.55 5.06
C ARG A 71 12.37 -10.46 5.37
N THR A 72 12.58 -11.77 5.37
CA THR A 72 11.54 -12.80 5.57
C THR A 72 10.74 -12.56 6.86
N ALA A 73 11.38 -12.09 7.93
CA ALA A 73 10.71 -11.76 9.20
C ALA A 73 9.70 -10.60 9.06
N THR A 74 9.98 -9.63 8.18
CA THR A 74 9.08 -8.51 7.89
C THR A 74 7.85 -8.98 7.11
N LEU A 75 8.05 -9.83 6.09
CA LEU A 75 6.95 -10.43 5.32
C LEU A 75 6.03 -11.29 6.20
N LYS A 76 6.59 -12.12 7.08
CA LYS A 76 5.79 -12.95 8.00
C LYS A 76 4.90 -12.10 8.92
N ARG A 77 5.47 -11.03 9.49
CA ARG A 77 4.71 -10.08 10.34
C ARG A 77 3.63 -9.35 9.54
N LEU A 78 3.93 -8.95 8.31
CA LEU A 78 2.97 -8.33 7.40
C LEU A 78 1.81 -9.28 7.10
N GLY A 79 2.09 -10.52 6.69
CA GLY A 79 1.06 -11.52 6.40
C GLY A 79 0.13 -11.77 7.58
N ALA A 80 0.69 -12.00 8.78
CA ALA A 80 -0.11 -12.16 10.00
C ALA A 80 -0.99 -10.94 10.33
N THR A 81 -0.50 -9.72 10.05
CA THR A 81 -1.26 -8.48 10.26
C THR A 81 -2.41 -8.36 9.27
N HIS A 82 -2.18 -8.70 8.01
CA HIS A 82 -3.21 -8.67 6.96
C HIS A 82 -4.31 -9.71 7.21
N VAL A 83 -3.96 -10.91 7.70
CA VAL A 83 -4.95 -11.92 8.13
C VAL A 83 -5.81 -11.39 9.28
N LYS A 84 -5.19 -10.84 10.33
CA LYS A 84 -5.92 -10.28 11.49
C LYS A 84 -6.84 -9.12 11.10
N ALA A 85 -6.45 -8.34 10.10
CA ALA A 85 -7.25 -7.23 9.58
C ALA A 85 -8.37 -7.67 8.63
N GLY A 86 -8.48 -8.95 8.29
CA GLY A 86 -9.50 -9.46 7.36
C GLY A 86 -9.24 -9.06 5.91
N VAL A 87 -7.97 -8.87 5.52
CA VAL A 87 -7.62 -8.54 4.14
C VAL A 87 -7.85 -9.78 3.25
N ALA A 88 -8.61 -9.58 2.16
CA ALA A 88 -8.83 -10.56 1.11
C ALA A 88 -8.09 -10.18 -0.17
N ASP A 89 -7.98 -11.13 -1.10
CA ASP A 89 -7.29 -10.94 -2.39
C ASP A 89 -7.83 -9.74 -3.18
N ALA A 90 -9.14 -9.50 -3.14
CA ALA A 90 -9.78 -8.37 -3.82
C ALA A 90 -9.25 -7.00 -3.35
N HIS A 91 -8.80 -6.88 -2.09
CA HIS A 91 -8.22 -5.63 -1.60
C HIS A 91 -6.86 -5.33 -2.23
N PHE A 92 -6.07 -6.34 -2.61
CA PHE A 92 -4.80 -6.12 -3.29
C PHE A 92 -5.00 -5.48 -4.67
N GLU A 93 -6.03 -5.89 -5.41
CA GLU A 93 -6.34 -5.29 -6.73
C GLU A 93 -6.73 -3.81 -6.61
N VAL A 94 -7.48 -3.45 -5.55
CA VAL A 94 -7.82 -2.05 -5.25
C VAL A 94 -6.55 -1.25 -4.95
N VAL A 95 -5.65 -1.79 -4.13
CA VAL A 95 -4.37 -1.13 -3.80
C VAL A 95 -3.49 -0.98 -5.05
N LYS A 96 -3.41 -2.00 -5.91
CA LYS A 96 -2.68 -1.95 -7.19
C LYS A 96 -3.16 -0.79 -8.06
N THR A 97 -4.48 -0.72 -8.26
CA THR A 97 -5.11 0.34 -9.04
C THR A 97 -4.80 1.72 -8.45
N ALA A 98 -5.02 1.88 -7.14
CA ALA A 98 -4.77 3.14 -6.45
C ALA A 98 -3.30 3.58 -6.51
N LEU A 99 -2.36 2.63 -6.42
CA LEU A 99 -0.93 2.89 -6.53
C LEU A 99 -0.57 3.40 -7.92
N LEU A 100 -0.97 2.70 -8.97
CA LEU A 100 -0.67 3.06 -10.36
C LEU A 100 -1.25 4.41 -10.74
N ASP A 101 -2.52 4.67 -10.37
CA ASP A 101 -3.15 5.98 -10.59
C ASP A 101 -2.38 7.09 -9.88
N THR A 102 -1.95 6.85 -8.63
CA THR A 102 -1.19 7.83 -7.86
C THR A 102 0.19 8.11 -8.48
N ILE A 103 0.88 7.08 -8.99
CA ILE A 103 2.17 7.26 -9.67
C ILE A 103 1.99 8.04 -10.97
N LYS A 104 0.99 7.66 -11.78
CA LYS A 104 0.65 8.36 -13.03
C LYS A 104 0.38 9.85 -12.79
N ASP A 105 -0.40 10.17 -11.76
CA ASP A 105 -0.72 11.55 -11.40
C ASP A 105 0.50 12.32 -10.85
N ALA A 106 1.45 11.60 -10.22
CA ALA A 106 2.66 12.21 -9.66
C ALA A 106 3.74 12.48 -10.72
N VAL A 107 3.82 11.68 -11.79
CA VAL A 107 4.83 11.79 -12.86
C VAL A 107 4.21 11.70 -14.27
N PRO A 108 3.23 12.56 -14.61
CA PRO A 108 2.48 12.44 -15.86
C PRO A 108 3.35 12.54 -17.12
N GLU A 109 4.43 13.34 -17.07
CA GLU A 109 5.35 13.52 -18.21
C GLU A 109 6.25 12.32 -18.46
N MET A 110 6.50 11.49 -17.43
CA MET A 110 7.33 10.28 -17.53
C MET A 110 6.50 9.00 -17.66
N TRP A 111 5.18 9.09 -17.48
CA TRP A 111 4.30 7.93 -17.47
C TRP A 111 4.18 7.32 -18.87
N SER A 112 4.48 6.03 -18.98
CA SER A 112 4.40 5.27 -20.22
C SER A 112 3.75 3.89 -20.00
N PRO A 113 3.29 3.21 -21.05
CA PRO A 113 2.82 1.83 -20.95
C PRO A 113 3.86 0.88 -20.34
N GLU A 114 5.13 1.05 -20.68
CA GLU A 114 6.24 0.22 -20.17
C GLU A 114 6.49 0.49 -18.67
N MET A 115 6.40 1.76 -18.25
CA MET A 115 6.49 2.11 -16.84
C MET A 115 5.32 1.50 -16.05
N LYS A 116 4.11 1.55 -16.60
CA LYS A 116 2.93 0.92 -15.99
C LYS A 116 3.17 -0.58 -15.79
N GLU A 117 3.58 -1.29 -16.84
CA GLU A 117 3.82 -2.73 -16.80
C GLU A 117 4.89 -3.10 -15.75
N ALA A 118 5.99 -2.36 -15.70
CA ALA A 118 7.05 -2.57 -14.71
C ALA A 118 6.55 -2.39 -13.26
N TRP A 119 5.70 -1.39 -13.00
CA TRP A 119 5.09 -1.20 -11.68
C TRP A 119 4.04 -2.27 -11.36
N GLU A 120 3.28 -2.73 -12.35
CA GLU A 120 2.33 -3.83 -12.19
C GLU A 120 3.04 -5.12 -11.80
N GLU A 121 4.12 -5.47 -12.51
CA GLU A 121 4.91 -6.67 -12.21
C GLU A 121 5.54 -6.61 -10.82
N ALA A 122 6.17 -5.48 -10.47
CA ALA A 122 6.78 -5.30 -9.15
C ALA A 122 5.74 -5.39 -8.03
N TYR A 123 4.54 -4.82 -8.23
CA TYR A 123 3.44 -4.93 -7.29
C TYR A 123 2.96 -6.38 -7.15
N ASP A 124 2.77 -7.09 -8.26
CA ASP A 124 2.25 -8.46 -8.26
C ASP A 124 3.19 -9.43 -7.54
N GLN A 125 4.50 -9.28 -7.73
CA GLN A 125 5.50 -10.05 -7.00
C GLN A 125 5.43 -9.80 -5.48
N LEU A 126 5.31 -8.53 -5.07
CA LEU A 126 5.17 -8.18 -3.65
C LEU A 126 3.85 -8.71 -3.07
N ALA A 127 2.74 -8.55 -3.79
CA ALA A 127 1.43 -9.04 -3.37
C ALA A 127 1.43 -10.56 -3.23
N ALA A 128 2.04 -11.29 -4.16
CA ALA A 128 2.20 -12.74 -4.09
C ALA A 128 2.96 -13.18 -2.82
N ALA A 129 4.09 -12.53 -2.52
CA ALA A 129 4.89 -12.81 -1.33
C ALA A 129 4.10 -12.58 -0.03
N ILE A 130 3.33 -11.48 0.05
CA ILE A 130 2.48 -11.19 1.22
C ILE A 130 1.34 -12.22 1.33
N LYS A 131 0.65 -12.53 0.22
CA LYS A 131 -0.44 -13.52 0.17
C LYS A 131 0.05 -14.91 0.60
N GLU A 132 1.27 -15.29 0.25
CA GLU A 132 1.88 -16.54 0.71
C GLU A 132 2.04 -16.56 2.24
N GLU A 133 2.56 -15.49 2.83
CA GLU A 133 2.69 -15.37 4.28
C GLU A 133 1.33 -15.28 4.99
N MET A 134 0.31 -14.68 4.36
CA MET A 134 -1.07 -14.73 4.85
C MET A 134 -1.60 -16.16 4.93
N LYS A 135 -1.40 -16.97 3.87
CA LYS A 135 -1.81 -18.39 3.85
C LYS A 135 -1.11 -19.19 4.95
N LYS A 136 0.19 -19.00 5.15
CA LYS A 136 0.97 -19.64 6.22
C LYS A 136 0.40 -19.26 7.59
N ALA A 137 0.17 -17.96 7.83
CA ALA A 137 -0.35 -17.47 9.12
C ALA A 137 -1.78 -17.94 9.41
N ALA A 138 -2.64 -18.08 8.40
CA ALA A 138 -4.00 -18.57 8.58
C ALA A 138 -4.09 -20.09 8.83
N SER A 139 -3.01 -20.82 8.54
CA SER A 139 -2.92 -22.28 8.73
C SER A 139 -2.29 -22.68 10.07
N THR A 140 -2.03 -21.71 10.96
CA THR A 140 -1.39 -21.90 12.29
C THR A 140 -2.40 -21.66 13.39
#